data_AF-C4JS29-F1
#
_entry.id   AF-C4JS29-F1
#
_cell.length_a   1.000
_cell.length_b   1.000
_cell.length_c   1.000
_cell.angle_alpha   90.00
_cell.angle_beta   90.00
_cell.angle_gamma   90.00
#
_symmetry.space_group_name_H-M   'P 1'
#
loop_
_entity.id
_entity.type
_entity.pdbx_description
1 polymer ?
#
loop_
_entity_poly.entity_id
_entity_poly.type
_entity_poly.pdbx_seq_one_letter_code
_entity_poly.pdbx_strand_id
1 'polypeptide(L)'
;MSSKKSSLLYPWRVEKRKLQIYVMEKTTIPIPRIHSYSITGDNILGLPFLIIEYIDGNTLYSIKLSALERKKRRHLYAQISDIYIQLYRQKFDRIGALTLTENGNWTFANNCPLTIDVNEQEISGLDTSQFLVPGQTVS
;
A
#
# COMPACT_ATOMS: atom_id res chain seq x y z
N MET A 1 -22.94 6.39 21.74
CA MET A 1 -21.62 5.73 21.70
C MET A 1 -21.55 4.79 20.50
N SER A 2 -21.30 5.30 19.29
CA SER A 2 -21.07 4.48 18.09
C SER A 2 -20.28 5.33 17.10
N SER A 3 -18.97 5.37 17.25
CA SER A 3 -18.10 6.18 16.39
C SER A 3 -16.78 5.48 16.05
N LYS A 4 -16.39 4.42 16.78
CA LYS A 4 -15.14 3.70 16.54
C LYS A 4 -15.18 2.61 15.45
N LYS A 5 -16.36 2.18 14.98
CA LYS A 5 -16.45 1.05 14.02
C LYS A 5 -16.23 1.44 12.55
N SER A 6 -16.43 2.71 12.15
CA SER A 6 -16.33 3.09 10.73
C SER A 6 -14.89 3.23 10.22
N SER A 7 -13.92 3.49 11.10
CA SER A 7 -12.49 3.64 10.72
C SER A 7 -11.80 2.32 10.36
N LEU A 8 -12.44 1.18 10.64
CA LEU A 8 -11.91 -0.15 10.33
C LEU A 8 -12.45 -0.71 8.99
N LEU A 9 -13.37 -0.01 8.32
CA LEU A 9 -14.05 -0.55 7.14
C LEU A 9 -13.14 -0.60 5.89
N TYR A 10 -12.01 0.13 5.87
CA TYR A 10 -11.06 0.14 4.74
C TYR A 10 -9.57 0.20 5.15
N PRO A 11 -9.04 -0.78 5.90
CA PRO A 11 -7.66 -0.78 6.41
C PRO A 11 -6.62 -0.69 5.29
N TRP A 12 -6.84 -1.40 4.19
CA TRP A 12 -5.96 -1.44 3.03
C TRP A 12 -5.72 -0.08 2.36
N ARG A 13 -6.69 0.83 2.39
CA ARG A 13 -6.53 2.17 1.78
C ARG A 13 -5.60 3.05 2.63
N VAL A 14 -5.69 2.94 3.95
CA VAL A 14 -4.77 3.60 4.90
C VAL A 14 -3.37 3.03 4.77
N GLU A 15 -3.24 1.70 4.66
CA GLU A 15 -1.96 1.02 4.51
C GLU A 15 -1.28 1.38 3.19
N LYS A 16 -2.02 1.41 2.07
CA LYS A 16 -1.48 1.85 0.77
C LYS A 16 -0.87 3.25 0.84
N ARG A 17 -1.53 4.20 1.53
CA ARG A 17 -0.97 5.54 1.75
C ARG A 17 0.33 5.49 2.53
N LYS A 18 0.34 4.76 3.66
CA LYS A 18 1.52 4.63 4.52
C LYS A 18 2.70 4.07 3.73
N LEU A 19 2.47 3.02 2.95
CA LEU A 19 3.50 2.43 2.08
C LEU A 19 3.98 3.42 1.02
N GLN A 20 3.08 4.18 0.38
CA GLN A 20 3.44 5.15 -0.63
C GLN A 20 4.31 6.29 -0.06
N ILE A 21 3.95 6.83 1.10
CA ILE A 21 4.76 7.85 1.78
C ILE A 21 6.13 7.27 2.15
N TYR A 22 6.17 6.06 2.72
CA TYR A 22 7.42 5.39 3.06
C TYR A 22 8.34 5.23 1.84
N VAL A 23 7.82 4.72 0.72
CA VAL A 23 8.61 4.53 -0.51
C VAL A 23 9.11 5.86 -1.05
N MET A 24 8.28 6.92 -1.01
CA MET A 24 8.67 8.26 -1.44
C MET A 24 9.76 8.87 -0.56
N GLU A 25 9.75 8.60 0.75
CA GLU A 25 10.77 9.10 1.70
C GLU A 25 12.08 8.32 1.62
N LYS A 26 12.03 7.02 1.33
CA LYS A 26 13.19 6.11 1.47
C LYS A 26 13.83 5.70 0.16
N THR A 27 13.21 6.02 -0.97
CA THR A 27 13.69 5.63 -2.30
C THR A 27 13.60 6.80 -3.27
N THR A 28 14.30 6.69 -4.40
CA THR A 28 14.18 7.62 -5.53
C THR A 28 13.20 7.10 -6.59
N ILE A 29 12.47 6.02 -6.29
CA ILE A 29 11.50 5.41 -7.21
C ILE A 29 10.40 6.45 -7.48
N PRO A 30 10.14 6.79 -8.76
CA PRO A 30 9.09 7.72 -9.10
C PRO A 30 7.74 7.03 -8.88
N ILE A 31 7.05 7.41 -7.81
CA ILE A 31 5.68 6.98 -7.51
C ILE A 31 4.74 8.19 -7.57
N PRO A 32 3.45 7.99 -7.91
CA PRO A 32 2.51 9.10 -7.98
C PRO A 32 2.35 9.77 -6.62
N ARG A 33 2.25 11.10 -6.59
CA ARG A 33 1.93 11.83 -5.35
C ARG A 33 0.46 11.66 -4.97
N ILE A 34 0.17 11.65 -3.67
CA ILE A 34 -1.20 11.69 -3.16
C ILE A 34 -1.63 13.15 -3.02
N HIS A 35 -2.73 13.54 -3.66
CA HIS A 35 -3.28 14.89 -3.56
C HIS A 35 -4.33 15.01 -2.44
N SER A 36 -5.24 14.04 -2.35
CA SER A 36 -6.31 14.03 -1.33
C SER A 36 -6.86 12.63 -1.16
N TYR A 37 -7.48 12.34 -0.02
CA TYR A 37 -8.10 11.05 0.23
C TYR A 37 -9.14 11.17 1.35
N SER A 38 -10.09 10.24 1.37
CA SER A 38 -10.93 9.98 2.53
C SER A 38 -11.00 8.49 2.79
N ILE A 39 -10.95 8.12 4.06
CA ILE A 39 -11.05 6.73 4.53
C ILE A 39 -12.44 6.39 5.03
N THR A 40 -13.31 7.39 5.14
CA THR A 40 -14.71 7.28 5.59
C THR A 40 -15.63 7.77 4.48
N GLY A 41 -16.90 7.37 4.55
CA GLY A 41 -17.96 7.94 3.72
C GLY A 41 -18.42 9.34 4.17
N ASP A 42 -17.82 9.91 5.22
CA ASP A 42 -18.16 11.24 5.74
C ASP A 42 -17.50 12.34 4.89
N ASN A 43 -17.93 12.43 3.65
CA ASN A 43 -17.49 13.42 2.67
C ASN A 43 -18.56 13.60 1.59
N ILE A 44 -18.39 14.59 0.71
CA ILE A 44 -19.37 14.94 -0.33
C ILE A 44 -19.74 13.78 -1.28
N LEU A 45 -18.87 12.78 -1.42
CA LEU A 45 -19.10 11.62 -2.28
C LEU A 45 -19.86 10.50 -1.55
N GLY A 46 -20.02 10.60 -0.23
CA GLY A 46 -20.63 9.53 0.58
C GLY A 46 -19.80 8.25 0.65
N LEU A 47 -18.56 8.25 0.13
CA LEU A 47 -17.73 7.05 -0.01
C LEU A 47 -16.22 7.36 0.16
N PRO A 48 -15.42 6.40 0.63
CA PRO A 48 -13.97 6.56 0.72
C PRO A 48 -13.32 6.70 -0.66
N PHE A 49 -12.32 7.55 -0.78
CA PHE A 49 -11.63 7.82 -2.05
C PHE A 49 -10.13 8.08 -1.87
N LEU A 50 -9.37 8.01 -2.96
CA LEU A 50 -7.96 8.37 -3.03
C LEU A 50 -7.71 9.07 -4.37
N ILE A 51 -7.26 10.32 -4.31
CA ILE A 51 -6.87 11.15 -5.45
C ILE A 51 -5.34 11.17 -5.51
N ILE A 52 -4.79 10.64 -6.60
CA ILE A 52 -3.35 10.60 -6.86
C ILE A 52 -3.02 11.33 -8.15
N GLU A 53 -1.76 11.71 -8.26
CA GLU A 53 -1.16 12.24 -9.47
C GLU A 53 -1.38 11.30 -10.65
N TYR A 54 -1.77 11.86 -11.79
CA TYR A 54 -1.82 11.12 -13.04
C TYR A 54 -0.42 11.08 -13.64
N ILE A 55 0.10 9.88 -13.88
CA ILE A 55 1.39 9.69 -14.56
C ILE A 55 1.11 9.40 -16.03
N ASP A 56 1.49 10.33 -16.90
CA ASP A 56 1.48 10.09 -18.33
C ASP A 56 2.62 9.14 -18.72
N GLY A 57 2.30 8.11 -19.50
CA GLY A 57 3.30 7.13 -19.89
C GLY A 57 2.73 5.84 -20.47
N ASN A 58 3.65 4.94 -20.84
CA ASN A 58 3.31 3.62 -21.36
C ASN A 58 3.45 2.57 -20.26
N THR A 59 2.49 1.65 -20.19
CA THR A 59 2.63 0.48 -19.34
C THR A 59 3.72 -0.45 -19.90
N LEU A 60 4.46 -1.13 -19.02
CA LEU A 60 5.41 -2.17 -19.46
C LEU A 60 4.72 -3.26 -20.29
N TYR A 61 3.46 -3.56 -19.97
CA TYR A 61 2.64 -4.56 -20.67
C TYR A 61 2.39 -4.19 -22.14
N SER A 62 2.18 -2.91 -22.44
CA SER A 62 1.93 -2.45 -23.82
C SER A 62 3.19 -2.41 -24.69
N ILE A 63 4.37 -2.66 -24.13
CA ILE A 63 5.65 -2.58 -24.85
C ILE A 63 6.09 -3.97 -25.30
N LYS A 64 6.22 -4.16 -26.62
CA LYS A 64 6.80 -5.38 -27.19
C LYS A 64 8.33 -5.38 -27.04
N LEU A 65 8.82 -5.97 -25.93
CA LEU A 65 10.24 -5.99 -25.58
C LEU A 65 11.17 -6.57 -26.66
N SER A 66 10.68 -7.53 -27.46
CA SER A 66 11.45 -8.12 -28.56
C SER A 66 11.64 -7.16 -29.75
N ALA A 67 10.75 -6.20 -29.93
CA ALA A 67 10.82 -5.20 -31.00
C ALA A 67 11.63 -3.95 -30.60
N LEU A 68 12.00 -3.82 -29.33
CA LEU A 68 12.84 -2.71 -28.87
C LEU A 68 14.27 -2.84 -29.38
N GLU A 69 14.83 -1.72 -29.82
CA GLU A 69 16.26 -1.58 -30.09
C GLU A 69 17.07 -2.01 -28.85
N ARG A 70 18.18 -2.72 -29.08
CA ARG A 70 19.03 -3.29 -28.02
C ARG A 70 19.41 -2.26 -26.94
N LYS A 71 19.70 -1.01 -27.33
CA LYS A 71 20.06 0.07 -26.40
C LYS A 71 18.89 0.44 -25.48
N LYS A 72 17.70 0.64 -26.03
CA LYS A 72 16.48 0.95 -25.26
C LYS A 72 16.10 -0.18 -24.33
N ARG A 73 16.17 -1.43 -24.81
CA ARG A 73 15.88 -2.62 -24.00
C ARG A 73 16.84 -2.76 -22.82
N ARG A 74 18.14 -2.53 -23.03
CA ARG A 74 19.14 -2.54 -21.94
C ARG A 74 18.86 -1.43 -20.93
N HIS A 75 18.51 -0.24 -21.39
CA HIS A 75 18.17 0.87 -20.50
C HIS A 75 16.94 0.56 -19.65
N LEU A 76 15.89 0.00 -20.26
CA LEU A 76 14.68 -0.43 -19.56
C LEU A 76 14.99 -1.44 -18.45
N TYR A 77 15.76 -2.49 -18.76
CA TYR A 77 16.15 -3.47 -17.74
C TYR A 77 17.00 -2.84 -16.63
N ALA A 78 17.87 -1.88 -16.94
CA ALA A 78 18.63 -1.17 -15.93
C ALA A 78 17.71 -0.38 -14.97
N GLN A 79 16.69 0.30 -15.50
CA GLN A 79 15.72 1.02 -14.67
C GLN A 79 14.89 0.07 -13.78
N ILE A 80 14.43 -1.06 -14.32
CA ILE A 80 13.70 -2.07 -13.55
C ILE A 80 14.59 -2.62 -12.43
N SER A 81 15.84 -2.98 -12.75
CA SER A 81 16.79 -3.48 -11.76
C SER A 81 17.08 -2.46 -10.67
N ASP A 82 17.20 -1.18 -11.01
CA ASP A 82 17.40 -0.12 -10.03
C ASP A 82 16.22 -0.04 -9.04
N ILE A 83 14.97 -0.08 -9.54
CA ILE A 83 13.76 -0.13 -8.70
C ILE A 83 13.81 -1.34 -7.76
N TYR A 84 14.11 -2.55 -8.28
CA TYR A 84 14.18 -3.76 -7.45
C TYR A 84 15.26 -3.67 -6.37
N ILE A 85 16.45 -3.13 -6.70
CA ILE A 85 17.54 -2.96 -5.73
C ILE A 85 17.12 -1.98 -4.63
N GLN A 86 16.47 -0.88 -4.98
CA GLN A 86 15.99 0.10 -4.01
C GLN A 86 14.93 -0.48 -3.07
N LEU A 87 13.97 -1.25 -3.59
CA LEU A 87 12.98 -1.95 -2.78
C LEU A 87 13.62 -3.03 -1.90
N TYR A 88 14.54 -3.82 -2.44
CA TYR A 88 15.24 -4.88 -1.70
C TYR A 88 16.07 -4.35 -0.53
N ARG A 89 16.56 -3.11 -0.63
CA ARG A 89 17.29 -2.44 0.46
C ARG A 89 16.38 -2.02 1.62
N GLN A 90 15.06 -1.95 1.41
CA GLN A 90 14.09 -1.67 2.48
C GLN A 90 13.89 -2.93 3.32
N LYS A 91 14.86 -3.19 4.21
CA LYS A 91 14.84 -4.34 5.11
C LYS A 91 14.10 -3.99 6.39
N PHE A 92 13.29 -4.94 6.84
CA PHE A 92 12.54 -4.85 8.08
C PHE A 92 12.90 -6.05 8.95
N ASP A 93 12.96 -5.83 10.26
CA ASP A 93 13.26 -6.83 11.27
C ASP A 93 12.06 -7.74 11.59
N ARG A 94 10.86 -7.34 11.16
CA ARG A 94 9.60 -8.05 11.38
C ARG A 94 8.69 -8.00 10.16
N ILE A 95 7.82 -9.00 10.03
CA ILE A 95 6.73 -9.05 9.06
C ILE A 95 5.50 -8.39 9.69
N GLY A 96 4.75 -7.59 8.91
CA GLY A 96 3.49 -6.99 9.37
C GLY A 96 3.13 -5.72 8.60
N ALA A 97 2.24 -4.92 9.17
CA ALA A 97 1.80 -3.66 8.59
C ALA A 97 2.68 -2.48 9.06
N LEU A 98 3.25 -1.74 8.10
CA LEU A 98 3.94 -0.48 8.36
C LEU A 98 2.97 0.56 8.93
N THR A 99 3.34 1.16 10.04
CA THR A 99 2.62 2.25 10.71
C THR A 99 3.55 3.39 11.04
N LEU A 100 3.06 4.61 10.79
CA LEU A 100 3.70 5.83 11.21
C LEU A 100 3.23 6.15 12.63
N THR A 101 4.17 6.27 13.57
CA THR A 101 3.88 6.72 14.94
C THR A 101 3.57 8.21 14.97
N GLU A 102 2.96 8.69 16.06
CA GLU A 102 2.71 10.13 16.27
C GLU A 102 4.00 10.96 16.20
N ASN A 103 5.14 10.34 16.53
CA ASN A 103 6.47 10.96 16.49
C ASN A 103 7.10 10.95 15.08
N GLY A 104 6.37 10.51 14.04
CA GLY A 104 6.86 10.46 12.66
C GLY A 104 7.82 9.30 12.36
N ASN A 105 7.98 8.34 13.28
CA ASN A 105 8.83 7.17 13.06
C ASN A 105 8.02 6.00 12.49
N TRP A 106 8.59 5.32 11.49
CA TRP A 106 8.05 4.08 10.91
C TRP A 106 8.27 2.90 11.86
N THR A 107 7.19 2.19 12.17
CA THR A 107 7.18 1.02 13.05
C THR A 107 6.29 -0.06 12.46
N PHE A 108 6.54 -1.32 12.81
CA PHE A 108 5.58 -2.38 12.56
C PHE A 108 4.65 -2.45 13.76
N ALA A 109 3.38 -2.12 13.53
CA ALA A 109 2.37 -2.31 14.56
C ALA A 109 2.08 -3.82 14.72
N ASN A 110 1.63 -4.26 15.90
CA ASN A 110 1.09 -5.60 16.13
C ASN A 110 -0.29 -5.77 15.46
N ASN A 111 -0.49 -5.15 14.31
CA ASN A 111 -1.71 -5.24 13.55
C ASN A 111 -1.49 -6.39 12.59
N CYS A 112 -2.31 -7.43 12.68
CA CYS A 112 -2.37 -8.45 11.65
C CYS A 112 -2.82 -7.73 10.38
N PRO A 113 -2.00 -7.62 9.32
CA PRO A 113 -2.54 -7.23 8.03
C PRO A 113 -3.59 -8.28 7.70
N LEU A 114 -4.87 -7.91 7.75
CA LEU A 114 -5.96 -8.82 7.42
C LEU A 114 -5.66 -9.36 6.03
N THR A 115 -5.94 -10.61 5.70
CA THR A 115 -5.87 -11.02 4.29
C THR A 115 -7.02 -10.36 3.52
N ILE A 116 -6.97 -10.39 2.18
CA ILE A 116 -8.06 -9.84 1.36
C ILE A 116 -9.38 -10.49 1.77
N ASP A 117 -9.38 -11.81 1.95
CA ASP A 117 -10.55 -12.60 2.35
C ASP A 117 -11.08 -12.19 3.72
N VAL A 118 -10.21 -12.06 4.72
CA VAL A 118 -10.59 -11.62 6.07
C VAL A 118 -11.18 -10.21 6.02
N ASN A 119 -10.58 -9.31 5.23
CA ASN A 119 -11.11 -7.96 5.07
C ASN A 119 -12.48 -7.93 4.37
N GLU A 120 -12.71 -8.78 3.36
CA GLU A 120 -14.03 -8.89 2.74
C GLU A 120 -15.09 -9.40 3.72
N GLN A 121 -14.72 -10.32 4.61
CA GLN A 121 -15.58 -10.82 5.67
C GLN A 121 -15.87 -9.73 6.72
N GLU A 122 -14.88 -8.93 7.12
CA GLU A 122 -15.07 -7.73 7.96
C GLU A 122 -16.05 -6.74 7.34
N ILE A 123 -15.87 -6.42 6.06
CA ILE A 123 -16.75 -5.51 5.31
C ILE A 123 -18.17 -6.05 5.25
N SER A 124 -18.31 -7.37 5.16
CA SER A 124 -19.61 -8.07 5.18
C SER A 124 -20.24 -8.13 6.59
N GLY A 125 -19.56 -7.58 7.61
CA GLY A 125 -20.04 -7.52 8.99
C GLY A 125 -19.82 -8.80 9.80
N LEU A 126 -18.95 -9.71 9.32
CA LEU A 126 -18.70 -11.00 9.96
C LEU A 126 -17.75 -10.93 11.18
N ASP A 127 -17.13 -9.76 11.45
CA ASP A 127 -16.28 -9.47 12.62
C ASP A 127 -15.27 -10.60 12.93
N THR A 128 -14.65 -11.13 11.87
CA THR A 128 -13.66 -12.20 11.89
C THR A 128 -12.35 -11.82 12.57
N SER A 129 -12.04 -10.53 12.62
CA SER A 129 -10.85 -9.96 13.25
C SER A 129 -10.81 -10.21 14.76
N GLN A 130 -11.97 -10.40 15.41
CA GLN A 130 -12.06 -10.79 16.82
C GLN A 130 -11.41 -12.17 17.09
N PHE A 131 -11.33 -13.04 16.09
CA PHE A 131 -10.72 -14.36 16.20
C PHE A 131 -9.24 -14.37 15.79
N LEU A 132 -8.74 -13.25 15.25
CA LEU A 132 -7.36 -13.07 14.81
C LEU A 132 -6.57 -12.33 15.89
N VAL A 133 -6.18 -13.04 16.95
CA VAL A 133 -5.38 -12.46 18.03
C VAL A 133 -3.97 -12.13 17.50
N PRO A 134 -3.47 -10.89 17.70
CA PRO A 134 -2.13 -10.51 17.29
C PRO A 134 -1.05 -11.48 17.80
N GLY A 135 -0.22 -11.98 16.89
CA GLY A 135 0.90 -12.88 17.23
C GLY A 135 0.55 -14.35 17.39
N GLN A 136 -0.68 -14.77 17.09
CA GLN A 136 -1.06 -16.18 16.99
C GLN A 136 -1.10 -16.64 15.53
N THR A 137 -0.45 -17.76 15.23
CA THR A 137 -0.64 -18.48 13.97
C THR A 137 -1.80 -19.43 14.16
N VAL A 138 -2.89 -19.24 13.40
CA VAL A 138 -4.00 -20.19 13.38
C VAL A 138 -3.60 -21.32 12.40
N SER A 139 -3.34 -22.51 12.93
CA SER A 139 -2.96 -23.72 12.18
C SER A 139 -4.16 -24.62 11.91
#